data_AF-A0AAU9R9G5-F1
#
_entry.id   AF-A0AAU9R9G5-F1
#
_cell.length_a   1.000
_cell.length_b   1.000
_cell.length_c   1.000
_cell.angle_alpha   90.00
_cell.angle_beta   90.00
_cell.angle_gamma   90.00
#
_symmetry.space_group_name_H-M   'P 1'
#
loop_
_entity.id
_entity.type
_entity.pdbx_description
1 polymer ?
#
loop_
_entity_poly.entity_id
_entity_poly.type
_entity_poly.pdbx_seq_one_letter_code
_entity_poly.pdbx_strand_id
1 'polypeptide(L)'
;MSTESYEDALEKLGELLSKKSDLGNVAVAKIKQLTNELEELDSNKSSDAVERIKSGFIHFKTHNYEKNPSLYNALAKSQSPKFLVFACADSRVCPSHVLNFQLGEAFIVRNIANMVPPYDKTRHSGVGAALEYPVTVLNVENILVIGHSCCGGIKGLMSIEDDAAPTKTDFIENWVQICTPAKNRIKQDFKDLSFDDQCTNCEKEAVNVSLGNLLSYPFVRERVVKNKLAIRGAHYDFVKGTFALWELDFKTTPAFALS
;
A
#
# COMPACT_ATOMS: atom_id res chain seq x y z
N MET A 1 28.66 3.25 -16.60
CA MET A 1 28.18 4.47 -17.28
C MET A 1 27.88 5.63 -16.32
N SER A 2 28.11 5.52 -15.00
CA SER A 2 27.81 6.61 -14.05
C SER A 2 29.03 7.44 -13.63
N THR A 3 30.25 6.90 -13.69
CA THR A 3 31.47 7.57 -13.20
C THR A 3 31.92 8.75 -14.08
N GLU A 4 31.79 8.63 -15.41
CA GLU A 4 32.13 9.70 -16.36
C GLU A 4 31.29 10.98 -16.16
N SER A 5 30.03 10.84 -15.70
CA SER A 5 29.16 11.99 -15.42
C SER A 5 29.56 12.77 -14.18
N TYR A 6 30.25 12.15 -13.22
CA TYR A 6 30.67 12.81 -11.97
C TYR A 6 31.99 13.56 -12.17
N GLU A 7 32.93 12.99 -12.89
CA GLU A 7 34.23 13.63 -13.17
C GLU A 7 34.03 14.90 -14.02
N ASP A 8 33.20 14.84 -15.06
CA ASP A 8 32.83 16.01 -15.87
C ASP A 8 32.14 17.13 -15.05
N ALA A 9 31.34 16.74 -14.05
CA ALA A 9 30.66 17.69 -13.17
C ALA A 9 31.63 18.36 -12.19
N LEU A 10 32.61 17.62 -11.68
CA LEU A 10 33.66 18.13 -10.80
C LEU A 10 34.60 19.08 -11.54
N GLU A 11 34.96 18.76 -12.78
CA GLU A 11 35.81 19.61 -13.61
C GLU A 11 35.13 20.95 -13.94
N LYS A 12 33.86 20.92 -14.38
CA LYS A 12 33.06 22.13 -14.63
C LYS A 12 32.87 22.97 -13.37
N LEU A 13 32.69 22.33 -12.21
CA LEU A 13 32.59 23.04 -10.94
C LEU A 13 33.92 23.72 -10.59
N GLY A 14 35.05 23.03 -10.80
CA GLY A 14 36.39 23.60 -10.62
C GLY A 14 36.64 24.83 -11.50
N GLU A 15 36.25 24.79 -12.77
CA GLU A 15 36.35 25.94 -13.69
C GLU A 15 35.47 27.13 -13.27
N LEU A 16 34.28 26.87 -12.74
CA LEU A 16 33.38 27.92 -12.26
C LEU A 16 33.91 28.59 -10.99
N LEU A 17 34.57 27.83 -10.12
CA LEU A 17 35.17 28.32 -8.88
C LEU A 17 36.45 29.11 -9.13
N SER A 18 37.27 28.73 -10.11
CA SER A 18 38.48 29.48 -10.48
C SER A 18 38.18 30.85 -11.10
N LYS A 19 37.04 30.98 -11.81
CA LYS A 19 36.57 32.25 -12.40
C LYS A 19 35.90 33.20 -11.40
N LYS A 20 35.57 32.73 -10.19
CA LYS A 20 34.95 33.54 -9.12
C LYS A 20 35.68 33.34 -7.80
N SER A 21 36.88 33.91 -7.68
CA SER A 21 37.76 33.81 -6.50
C SER A 21 37.05 34.12 -5.18
N ASP A 22 36.09 35.05 -5.19
CA ASP A 22 35.35 35.50 -4.01
C ASP A 22 34.34 34.47 -3.48
N LEU A 23 33.97 33.49 -4.33
CA LEU A 23 33.09 32.37 -3.99
C LEU A 23 33.86 31.12 -3.54
N GLY A 24 35.20 31.11 -3.66
CA GLY A 24 36.02 29.95 -3.29
C GLY A 24 35.80 29.50 -1.85
N ASN A 25 35.80 30.45 -0.90
CA ASN A 25 35.57 30.15 0.51
C ASN A 25 34.14 29.68 0.79
N VAL A 26 33.15 30.25 0.11
CA VAL A 26 31.73 29.87 0.26
C VAL A 26 31.47 28.48 -0.32
N ALA A 27 32.06 28.17 -1.47
CA ALA A 27 31.96 26.88 -2.11
C ALA A 27 32.67 25.78 -1.31
N VAL A 28 33.89 26.05 -0.82
CA VAL A 28 34.61 25.11 0.07
C VAL A 28 33.80 24.84 1.33
N ALA A 29 33.19 25.87 1.94
CA ALA A 29 32.32 25.69 3.10
C ALA A 29 31.08 24.86 2.77
N LYS A 30 30.44 25.08 1.61
CA LYS A 30 29.25 24.33 1.21
C LYS A 30 29.55 22.90 0.78
N ILE A 31 30.69 22.67 0.12
CA ILE A 31 31.18 21.33 -0.20
C ILE A 31 31.49 20.58 1.10
N LYS A 32 32.22 21.19 2.03
CA LYS A 32 32.50 20.57 3.34
C LYS A 32 31.22 20.27 4.12
N GLN A 33 30.22 21.16 4.05
CA GLN A 33 28.89 20.92 4.62
C GLN A 33 28.21 19.72 3.96
N LEU A 34 28.15 19.67 2.62
CA LEU A 34 27.50 18.58 1.88
C LEU A 34 28.24 17.26 2.05
N THR A 35 29.58 17.28 2.10
CA THR A 35 30.42 16.10 2.38
C THR A 35 30.16 15.59 3.79
N ASN A 36 30.10 16.47 4.79
CA ASN A 36 29.73 16.07 6.15
C ASN A 36 28.30 15.53 6.22
N GLU A 37 27.33 16.15 5.52
CA GLU A 37 25.95 15.66 5.43
C GLU A 37 25.90 14.27 4.75
N LEU A 38 26.71 14.05 3.72
CA LEU A 38 26.83 12.74 3.03
C LEU A 38 27.55 11.69 3.89
N GLU A 39 28.60 12.07 4.62
CA GLU A 39 29.32 11.20 5.55
C GLU A 39 28.47 10.86 6.78
N GLU A 40 27.64 11.78 7.27
CA GLU A 40 26.63 11.51 8.30
C GLU A 40 25.53 10.56 7.78
N LEU A 41 25.17 10.65 6.50
CA LEU A 41 24.24 9.70 5.86
C LEU A 41 24.86 8.31 5.70
N ASP A 42 26.17 8.20 5.45
CA ASP A 42 26.85 6.92 5.25
C ASP A 42 27.30 6.27 6.58
N SER A 43 27.68 7.08 7.58
CA SER A 43 28.04 6.63 8.94
C SER A 43 26.81 6.27 9.80
N ASN A 44 25.61 6.74 9.44
CA ASN A 44 24.33 6.28 10.02
C ASN A 44 23.85 4.91 9.49
N LYS A 45 24.67 4.16 8.75
CA LYS A 45 24.52 2.69 8.62
C LYS A 45 24.85 1.96 9.94
N SER A 46 24.58 2.57 11.08
CA SER A 46 24.53 1.85 12.34
C SER A 46 23.37 0.86 12.25
N SER A 47 23.72 -0.43 12.37
CA SER A 47 22.83 -1.59 12.46
C SER A 47 21.89 -1.56 13.68
N ASP A 48 21.79 -0.43 14.40
CA ASP A 48 20.92 -0.28 15.55
C ASP A 48 19.50 0.09 15.13
N ALA A 49 18.61 -0.90 15.20
CA ALA A 49 17.18 -0.73 14.94
C ALA A 49 16.55 0.35 15.84
N VAL A 50 17.04 0.53 17.07
CA VAL A 50 16.53 1.54 18.00
C VAL A 50 16.87 2.94 17.49
N GLU A 51 18.11 3.17 17.05
CA GLU A 51 18.52 4.46 16.50
C GLU A 51 17.82 4.77 15.18
N ARG A 52 17.57 3.77 14.32
CA ARG A 52 16.76 3.96 13.11
C ARG A 52 15.33 4.42 13.43
N ILE A 53 14.71 3.89 14.49
CA ILE A 53 13.36 4.31 14.92
C ILE A 53 13.39 5.74 15.45
N LYS A 54 14.36 6.06 16.34
CA LYS A 54 14.50 7.40 16.93
C LYS A 54 14.78 8.47 15.87
N SER A 55 15.80 8.27 15.05
CA SER A 55 16.18 9.20 13.98
C SER A 55 15.03 9.39 12.98
N GLY A 56 14.31 8.32 12.63
CA GLY A 56 13.12 8.40 11.79
C GLY A 56 12.02 9.27 12.38
N PHE A 57 11.74 9.15 13.68
CA PHE A 57 10.75 9.99 14.34
C PHE A 57 11.23 11.45 14.47
N ILE A 58 12.50 11.69 14.75
CA ILE A 58 13.09 13.04 14.80
C ILE A 58 12.94 13.71 13.43
N HIS A 59 13.22 12.98 12.34
CA HIS A 59 13.00 13.48 10.98
C HIS A 59 11.53 13.86 10.75
N PHE A 60 10.59 12.95 11.02
CA PHE A 60 9.15 13.23 10.91
C PHE A 60 8.72 14.45 11.73
N LYS A 61 9.19 14.55 12.98
CA LYS A 61 8.86 15.65 13.89
C LYS A 61 9.28 16.99 13.30
N THR A 62 10.54 17.08 12.86
CA THR A 62 11.16 18.32 12.39
C THR A 62 10.75 18.72 10.97
N HIS A 63 10.49 17.74 10.10
CA HIS A 63 10.22 17.99 8.67
C HIS A 63 8.74 17.95 8.32
N ASN A 64 7.89 17.34 9.15
CA ASN A 64 6.45 17.22 8.88
C ASN A 64 5.62 17.84 10.01
N TYR A 65 5.79 17.36 11.25
CA TYR A 65 4.95 17.76 12.39
C TYR A 65 5.03 19.26 12.69
N GLU A 66 6.25 19.75 12.96
CA GLU A 66 6.48 21.14 13.36
C GLU A 66 6.25 22.14 12.22
N LYS A 67 6.33 21.69 10.97
CA LYS A 67 6.06 22.54 9.78
C LYS A 67 4.58 22.71 9.47
N ASN A 68 3.69 21.88 10.03
CA ASN A 68 2.26 21.91 9.73
C ASN A 68 1.39 21.96 11.01
N PRO A 69 1.63 22.89 11.94
CA PRO A 69 0.97 22.88 13.26
C PRO A 69 -0.56 22.92 13.16
N SER A 70 -1.13 23.66 12.20
CA SER A 70 -2.59 23.71 11.98
C SER A 70 -3.19 22.35 11.62
N LEU A 71 -2.51 21.56 10.76
CA LEU A 71 -2.94 20.22 10.39
C LEU A 71 -2.94 19.30 11.61
N TYR A 72 -1.81 19.22 12.32
CA TYR A 72 -1.69 18.32 13.46
C TYR A 72 -2.57 18.72 14.64
N ASN A 73 -2.80 20.02 14.86
CA ASN A 73 -3.75 20.51 15.86
C ASN A 73 -5.20 20.14 15.52
N ALA A 74 -5.56 20.07 14.23
CA ALA A 74 -6.87 19.58 13.80
C ALA A 74 -6.98 18.06 13.97
N LEU A 75 -5.97 17.31 13.52
CA LEU A 75 -5.92 15.85 13.62
C LEU A 75 -5.91 15.35 15.07
N ALA A 76 -5.30 16.11 16.00
CA ALA A 76 -5.30 15.79 17.42
C ALA A 76 -6.70 15.80 18.05
N LYS A 77 -7.67 16.50 17.45
CA LYS A 77 -9.05 16.59 17.93
C LYS A 77 -9.93 15.47 17.38
N SER A 78 -9.75 15.12 16.11
CA SER A 78 -10.58 14.13 15.42
C SER A 78 -9.96 13.69 14.11
N GLN A 79 -10.33 12.50 13.65
CA GLN A 79 -10.09 12.02 12.30
C GLN A 79 -11.40 11.97 11.50
N SER A 80 -11.33 12.23 10.19
CA SER A 80 -12.48 12.12 9.26
C SER A 80 -12.04 11.64 7.87
N PRO A 81 -11.37 10.47 7.78
CA PRO A 81 -10.86 9.96 6.51
C PRO A 81 -12.00 9.70 5.52
N LYS A 82 -11.71 9.92 4.23
CA LYS A 82 -12.64 9.65 3.13
C LYS A 82 -12.45 8.28 2.50
N PHE A 83 -11.31 7.66 2.78
CA PHE A 83 -10.92 6.36 2.23
C PHE A 83 -10.70 5.35 3.35
N LEU A 84 -11.20 4.13 3.14
CA LEU A 84 -10.71 2.91 3.77
C LEU A 84 -9.86 2.17 2.74
N VAL A 85 -8.61 1.87 3.07
CA VAL A 85 -7.67 1.21 2.15
C VAL A 85 -7.22 -0.13 2.71
N PHE A 86 -7.43 -1.21 1.96
CA PHE A 86 -6.79 -2.50 2.18
C PHE A 86 -5.57 -2.60 1.26
N ALA A 87 -4.39 -2.79 1.85
CA ALA A 87 -3.14 -2.95 1.12
C ALA A 87 -2.32 -4.11 1.72
N CYS A 88 -1.35 -4.62 0.96
CA CYS A 88 -0.54 -5.73 1.44
C CYS A 88 0.43 -5.25 2.52
N ALA A 89 0.80 -6.13 3.44
CA ALA A 89 1.85 -5.89 4.45
C ALA A 89 3.27 -5.78 3.83
N ASP A 90 3.42 -6.11 2.55
CA ASP A 90 4.68 -6.01 1.79
C ASP A 90 5.34 -4.63 1.95
N SER A 91 6.62 -4.60 2.32
CA SER A 91 7.34 -3.37 2.66
C SER A 91 7.48 -2.38 1.50
N ARG A 92 7.26 -2.82 0.25
CA ARG A 92 7.43 -2.02 -0.98
C ARG A 92 6.19 -1.22 -1.38
N VAL A 93 5.04 -1.49 -0.77
CA VAL A 93 3.72 -1.01 -1.26
C VAL A 93 2.95 -0.21 -0.21
N CYS A 94 3.65 0.61 0.58
CA CYS A 94 3.01 1.49 1.55
C CYS A 94 2.00 2.43 0.85
N PRO A 95 0.69 2.33 1.10
CA PRO A 95 -0.32 3.08 0.34
C PRO A 95 -0.18 4.60 0.51
N SER A 96 0.25 5.06 1.68
CA SER A 96 0.53 6.49 1.91
C SER A 96 1.63 7.03 0.99
N HIS A 97 2.63 6.21 0.66
CA HIS A 97 3.67 6.60 -0.29
C HIS A 97 3.19 6.47 -1.74
N VAL A 98 2.61 5.33 -2.10
CA VAL A 98 2.22 5.03 -3.49
C VAL A 98 1.15 6.00 -4.01
N LEU A 99 0.19 6.38 -3.16
CA LEU A 99 -0.93 7.25 -3.53
C LEU A 99 -0.82 8.66 -2.94
N ASN A 100 0.30 8.99 -2.27
CA ASN A 100 0.52 10.28 -1.63
C ASN A 100 -0.60 10.70 -0.66
N PHE A 101 -1.15 9.74 0.11
CA PHE A 101 -2.13 10.08 1.15
C PHE A 101 -1.47 10.89 2.26
N GLN A 102 -2.07 12.03 2.56
CA GLN A 102 -1.76 12.85 3.72
C GLN A 102 -2.36 12.26 4.99
N LEU A 103 -1.86 12.71 6.14
CA LEU A 103 -2.39 12.28 7.43
C LEU A 103 -3.86 12.68 7.58
N GLY A 104 -4.69 11.72 7.95
CA GLY A 104 -6.14 11.90 8.12
C GLY A 104 -6.97 11.62 6.87
N GLU A 105 -6.37 11.40 5.69
CA GLU A 105 -7.14 11.14 4.46
C GLU A 105 -7.66 9.70 4.34
N ALA A 106 -6.85 8.73 4.78
CA ALA A 106 -7.15 7.31 4.64
C ALA A 106 -7.01 6.55 5.96
N PHE A 107 -8.02 5.74 6.28
CA PHE A 107 -7.94 4.67 7.27
C PHE A 107 -7.35 3.42 6.59
N ILE A 108 -6.19 2.95 7.04
CA ILE A 108 -5.42 1.93 6.33
C ILE A 108 -5.40 0.62 7.11
N VAL A 109 -5.75 -0.47 6.43
CA VAL A 109 -5.62 -1.86 6.90
C VAL A 109 -4.56 -2.55 6.06
N ARG A 110 -3.58 -3.17 6.72
CA ARG A 110 -2.52 -3.94 6.04
C ARG A 110 -2.47 -5.37 6.54
N ASN A 111 -2.56 -6.33 5.63
CA ASN A 111 -2.47 -7.75 5.92
C ASN A 111 -1.78 -8.51 4.77
N ILE A 112 -1.61 -9.83 4.91
CA ILE A 112 -0.96 -10.63 3.87
C ILE A 112 -1.87 -10.69 2.63
N ALA A 113 -1.34 -10.25 1.49
CA ALA A 113 -2.03 -10.21 0.20
C ALA A 113 -3.33 -9.39 0.18
N ASN A 114 -3.42 -8.33 1.00
CA ASN A 114 -4.50 -7.32 0.97
C ASN A 114 -5.92 -7.93 0.95
N MET A 115 -6.10 -9.08 1.58
CA MET A 115 -7.32 -9.87 1.48
C MET A 115 -8.40 -9.32 2.41
N VAL A 116 -9.63 -9.32 1.90
CA VAL A 116 -10.83 -9.12 2.71
C VAL A 116 -11.55 -10.47 2.81
N PRO A 117 -11.57 -11.15 3.98
CA PRO A 117 -12.38 -12.34 4.18
C PRO A 117 -13.89 -12.02 4.11
N PRO A 118 -14.75 -13.04 3.89
CA PRO A 118 -16.19 -12.88 4.06
C PRO A 118 -16.55 -12.61 5.53
N TYR A 119 -17.77 -12.09 5.74
CA TYR A 119 -18.32 -11.81 7.07
C TYR A 119 -18.34 -13.07 7.95
N ASP A 120 -17.51 -13.06 8.99
CA ASP A 120 -17.51 -14.07 10.06
C ASP A 120 -17.09 -13.43 11.37
N LYS A 121 -18.00 -13.43 12.36
CA LYS A 121 -17.76 -12.82 13.68
C LYS A 121 -16.71 -13.54 14.51
N THR A 122 -16.46 -14.81 14.22
CA THR A 122 -15.57 -15.69 14.99
C THR A 122 -14.19 -15.79 14.35
N ARG A 123 -14.12 -16.10 13.06
CA ARG A 123 -12.86 -16.38 12.35
C ARG A 123 -12.13 -15.11 11.91
N HIS A 124 -12.88 -14.04 11.64
CA HIS A 124 -12.37 -12.85 10.95
C HIS A 124 -12.71 -11.54 11.67
N SER A 125 -12.88 -11.61 13.00
CA SER A 125 -13.27 -10.47 13.84
C SER A 125 -12.33 -9.26 13.69
N GLY A 126 -11.03 -9.47 13.52
CA GLY A 126 -10.05 -8.40 13.29
C GLY A 126 -10.33 -7.57 12.03
N VAL A 127 -10.56 -8.24 10.89
CA VAL A 127 -10.93 -7.56 9.63
C VAL A 127 -12.34 -6.98 9.74
N GLY A 128 -13.27 -7.71 10.35
CA GLY A 128 -14.63 -7.22 10.58
C GLY A 128 -14.66 -5.91 11.36
N ALA A 129 -13.90 -5.80 12.45
CA ALA A 129 -13.78 -4.56 13.22
C ALA A 129 -13.09 -3.44 12.42
N ALA A 130 -12.03 -3.77 11.67
CA ALA A 130 -11.30 -2.82 10.83
C ALA A 130 -12.12 -2.34 9.61
N LEU A 131 -13.19 -3.03 9.25
CA LEU A 131 -14.21 -2.59 8.30
C LEU A 131 -15.32 -1.79 8.98
N GLU A 132 -15.88 -2.34 10.07
CA GLU A 132 -17.04 -1.78 10.75
C GLU A 132 -16.75 -0.37 11.28
N TYR A 133 -15.60 -0.14 11.91
CA TYR A 133 -15.28 1.16 12.49
C TYR A 133 -15.21 2.31 11.45
N PRO A 134 -14.37 2.25 10.40
CA PRO A 134 -14.31 3.33 9.41
C PRO A 134 -15.63 3.48 8.64
N VAL A 135 -16.33 2.38 8.36
CA VAL A 135 -17.60 2.43 7.62
C VAL A 135 -18.71 3.02 8.49
N THR A 136 -18.91 2.53 9.70
CA THR A 136 -20.04 2.91 10.57
C THR A 136 -19.81 4.13 11.43
N VAL A 137 -18.59 4.33 11.93
CA VAL A 137 -18.23 5.42 12.85
C VAL A 137 -17.62 6.59 12.10
N LEU A 138 -16.59 6.35 11.29
CA LEU A 138 -15.90 7.42 10.56
C LEU A 138 -16.64 7.86 9.28
N ASN A 139 -17.61 7.07 8.81
CA ASN A 139 -18.39 7.31 7.61
C ASN A 139 -17.52 7.57 6.38
N VAL A 140 -16.51 6.71 6.16
CA VAL A 140 -15.74 6.72 4.91
C VAL A 140 -16.68 6.57 3.70
N GLU A 141 -16.31 7.19 2.59
CA GLU A 141 -17.11 7.23 1.37
C GLU A 141 -16.57 6.26 0.32
N ASN A 142 -15.35 5.74 0.52
CA ASN A 142 -14.64 4.91 -0.43
C ASN A 142 -13.94 3.75 0.27
N ILE A 143 -14.14 2.52 -0.21
CA ILE A 143 -13.27 1.38 0.09
C ILE A 143 -12.41 1.09 -1.13
N LEU A 144 -11.09 1.01 -0.93
CA LEU A 144 -10.12 0.67 -1.96
C LEU A 144 -9.33 -0.57 -1.53
N VAL A 145 -9.35 -1.63 -2.34
CA VAL A 145 -8.51 -2.83 -2.15
C VAL A 145 -7.40 -2.84 -3.19
N ILE A 146 -6.14 -2.76 -2.76
CA ILE A 146 -4.96 -2.62 -3.63
C ILE A 146 -4.15 -3.91 -3.63
N GLY A 147 -4.26 -4.68 -4.72
CA GLY A 147 -3.32 -5.74 -5.08
C GLY A 147 -2.01 -5.17 -5.61
N HIS A 148 -0.97 -5.98 -5.73
CA HIS A 148 0.31 -5.52 -6.26
C HIS A 148 1.11 -6.62 -6.95
N SER A 149 2.03 -6.22 -7.84
CA SER A 149 2.97 -7.11 -8.53
C SER A 149 3.85 -7.90 -7.56
N CYS A 150 4.19 -9.12 -7.95
CA CYS A 150 5.10 -10.01 -7.22
C CYS A 150 4.70 -10.21 -5.75
N CYS A 151 3.40 -10.41 -5.50
CA CYS A 151 2.86 -10.59 -4.16
C CYS A 151 3.21 -11.98 -3.59
N GLY A 152 4.00 -12.03 -2.51
CA GLY A 152 4.41 -13.28 -1.87
C GLY A 152 3.23 -14.12 -1.35
N GLY A 153 2.16 -13.49 -0.85
CA GLY A 153 0.97 -14.21 -0.39
C GLY A 153 0.16 -14.82 -1.53
N ILE A 154 0.07 -14.16 -2.69
CA ILE A 154 -0.58 -14.73 -3.88
C ILE A 154 0.26 -15.85 -4.48
N LYS A 155 1.59 -15.67 -4.54
CA LYS A 155 2.50 -16.75 -4.94
C LYS A 155 2.33 -17.97 -4.04
N GLY A 156 2.27 -17.76 -2.72
CA GLY A 156 1.99 -18.80 -1.74
C GLY A 156 0.67 -19.52 -2.00
N LEU A 157 -0.43 -18.78 -2.20
CA LEU A 157 -1.73 -19.34 -2.56
C LEU A 157 -1.67 -20.22 -3.83
N MET A 158 -1.04 -19.70 -4.89
CA MET A 158 -0.93 -20.40 -6.17
C MET A 158 -0.08 -21.68 -6.08
N SER A 159 0.85 -21.74 -5.12
CA SER A 159 1.70 -22.91 -4.85
C SER A 159 1.04 -23.97 -3.96
N ILE A 160 -0.13 -23.72 -3.36
CA ILE A 160 -0.86 -24.74 -2.61
C ILE A 160 -1.36 -25.80 -3.59
N GLU A 161 -1.06 -27.08 -3.34
CA GLU A 161 -1.58 -28.20 -4.13
C GLU A 161 -3.02 -28.51 -3.74
N ASP A 162 -3.84 -28.98 -4.69
CA ASP A 162 -5.28 -29.17 -4.46
C ASP A 162 -5.57 -30.41 -3.57
N ASP A 163 -4.64 -31.38 -3.55
CA ASP A 163 -4.67 -32.60 -2.71
C ASP A 163 -3.68 -32.52 -1.53
N ALA A 164 -3.27 -31.31 -1.12
CA ALA A 164 -2.25 -31.15 -0.10
C ALA A 164 -2.65 -31.81 1.24
N ALA A 165 -1.67 -32.51 1.84
CA ALA A 165 -1.70 -33.00 3.22
C ALA A 165 -1.82 -31.83 4.23
N PRO A 166 -1.80 -32.01 5.57
CA PRO A 166 -2.12 -30.92 6.48
C PRO A 166 -1.20 -29.71 6.25
N THR A 167 -1.72 -28.53 6.55
CA THR A 167 -1.11 -27.25 6.16
C THR A 167 0.37 -27.17 6.54
N LYS A 168 1.24 -26.74 5.63
CA LYS A 168 2.71 -26.63 5.85
C LYS A 168 3.07 -25.46 6.76
N THR A 169 2.13 -24.56 7.02
CA THR A 169 2.30 -23.36 7.84
C THR A 169 1.20 -23.26 8.87
N ASP A 170 1.50 -22.69 10.05
CA ASP A 170 0.53 -22.55 11.14
C ASP A 170 -0.67 -21.65 10.79
N PHE A 171 -0.44 -20.58 10.00
CA PHE A 171 -1.45 -19.56 9.72
C PHE A 171 -1.55 -19.14 8.24
N ILE A 172 -0.43 -19.16 7.50
CA ILE A 172 -0.32 -18.50 6.19
C ILE A 172 -1.27 -19.17 5.18
N GLU A 173 -1.24 -20.49 5.07
CA GLU A 173 -2.07 -21.23 4.12
C GLU A 173 -3.58 -21.05 4.41
N ASN A 174 -4.01 -21.15 5.66
CA ASN A 174 -5.40 -20.90 6.05
C ASN A 174 -5.82 -19.46 5.73
N TRP A 175 -4.93 -18.49 5.95
CA TRP A 175 -5.21 -17.09 5.60
C TRP A 175 -5.36 -16.89 4.10
N VAL A 176 -4.37 -17.31 3.30
CA VAL A 176 -4.40 -17.03 1.84
C VAL A 176 -5.50 -17.80 1.12
N GLN A 177 -6.00 -18.89 1.71
CA GLN A 177 -7.15 -19.65 1.20
C GLN A 177 -8.45 -18.83 1.13
N ILE A 178 -8.54 -17.66 1.76
CA ILE A 178 -9.63 -16.69 1.53
C ILE A 178 -9.84 -16.44 0.03
N CYS A 179 -8.76 -16.37 -0.75
CA CYS A 179 -8.80 -16.13 -2.19
C CYS A 179 -8.68 -17.42 -3.04
N THR A 180 -8.95 -18.61 -2.47
CA THR A 180 -9.05 -19.86 -3.24
C THR A 180 -9.96 -19.74 -4.47
N PRO A 181 -11.12 -19.03 -4.43
CA PRO A 181 -11.92 -18.80 -5.63
C PRO A 181 -11.15 -18.13 -6.78
N ALA A 182 -10.24 -17.19 -6.47
CA ALA A 182 -9.39 -16.55 -7.47
C ALA A 182 -8.39 -17.55 -8.07
N LYS A 183 -7.68 -18.31 -7.22
CA LYS A 183 -6.75 -19.37 -7.67
C LYS A 183 -7.46 -20.35 -8.61
N ASN A 184 -8.63 -20.85 -8.23
CA ASN A 184 -9.37 -21.83 -9.01
C ASN A 184 -9.76 -21.28 -10.38
N ARG A 185 -10.26 -20.05 -10.42
CA ARG A 185 -10.59 -19.37 -11.68
C ARG A 185 -9.36 -19.21 -12.57
N ILE A 186 -8.23 -18.77 -12.01
CA ILE A 186 -7.02 -18.57 -12.80
C ILE A 186 -6.44 -19.90 -13.31
N LYS A 187 -6.42 -20.95 -12.49
CA LYS A 187 -6.01 -22.29 -12.92
C LYS A 187 -6.89 -22.84 -14.06
N GLN A 188 -8.17 -22.46 -14.10
CA GLN A 188 -9.09 -22.88 -15.14
C GLN A 188 -8.95 -22.04 -16.42
N ASP A 189 -9.04 -20.71 -16.29
CA ASP A 189 -9.14 -19.77 -17.41
C ASP A 189 -7.77 -19.49 -18.06
N PHE A 190 -6.67 -19.65 -17.31
CA PHE A 190 -5.30 -19.30 -17.72
C PHE A 190 -4.31 -20.44 -17.54
N LYS A 191 -4.77 -21.70 -17.67
CA LYS A 191 -3.95 -22.92 -17.48
C LYS A 191 -2.68 -22.98 -18.33
N ASP A 192 -2.69 -22.35 -19.51
CA ASP A 192 -1.60 -22.42 -20.48
C ASP A 192 -0.54 -21.31 -20.26
N LEU A 193 -0.80 -20.38 -19.33
CA LEU A 193 0.16 -19.35 -18.97
C LEU A 193 1.26 -19.86 -18.04
N SER A 194 2.41 -19.18 -18.05
CA SER A 194 3.49 -19.44 -17.09
C SER A 194 2.99 -19.24 -15.66
N PHE A 195 3.65 -19.87 -14.69
CA PHE A 195 3.28 -19.73 -13.27
C PHE A 195 3.31 -18.26 -12.81
N ASP A 196 4.28 -17.48 -13.26
CA ASP A 196 4.41 -16.06 -12.91
C ASP A 196 3.29 -15.21 -13.54
N ASP A 197 2.88 -15.53 -14.77
CA ASP A 197 1.73 -14.88 -15.42
C ASP A 197 0.41 -15.26 -14.73
N GLN A 198 0.26 -16.52 -14.30
CA GLN A 198 -0.88 -16.94 -13.49
C GLN A 198 -0.90 -16.18 -12.16
N CYS A 199 0.24 -16.03 -11.48
CA CYS A 199 0.33 -15.20 -10.27
C CYS A 199 -0.10 -13.75 -10.54
N THR A 200 0.38 -13.15 -11.62
CA THR A 200 0.02 -11.77 -12.02
C THR A 200 -1.49 -11.60 -12.23
N ASN A 201 -2.14 -12.58 -12.87
CA ASN A 201 -3.59 -12.56 -13.04
C ASN A 201 -4.32 -12.83 -11.71
N CYS A 202 -3.81 -13.72 -10.87
CA CYS A 202 -4.37 -14.03 -9.56
C CYS A 202 -4.28 -12.86 -8.58
N GLU A 203 -3.26 -12.00 -8.68
CA GLU A 203 -3.16 -10.78 -7.88
C GLU A 203 -4.35 -9.85 -8.10
N LYS A 204 -4.80 -9.72 -9.36
CA LYS A 204 -5.98 -8.91 -9.72
C LYS A 204 -7.28 -9.61 -9.35
N GLU A 205 -7.37 -10.91 -9.59
CA GLU A 205 -8.59 -11.66 -9.28
C GLU A 205 -8.81 -11.82 -7.77
N ALA A 206 -7.75 -11.90 -6.97
CA ALA A 206 -7.86 -11.88 -5.50
C ALA A 206 -8.41 -10.55 -4.97
N VAL A 207 -8.11 -9.43 -5.63
CA VAL A 207 -8.77 -8.15 -5.36
C VAL A 207 -10.27 -8.28 -5.64
N ASN A 208 -10.68 -8.83 -6.79
CA ASN A 208 -12.10 -9.02 -7.12
C ASN A 208 -12.84 -9.91 -6.11
N VAL A 209 -12.22 -11.00 -5.66
CA VAL A 209 -12.77 -11.85 -4.58
C VAL A 209 -12.97 -11.03 -3.31
N SER A 210 -11.99 -10.20 -2.94
CA SER A 210 -12.09 -9.31 -1.77
C SER A 210 -13.20 -8.26 -1.95
N LEU A 211 -13.40 -7.71 -3.15
CA LEU A 211 -14.51 -6.80 -3.44
C LEU A 211 -15.87 -7.49 -3.28
N GLY A 212 -15.99 -8.75 -3.72
CA GLY A 212 -17.18 -9.56 -3.50
C GLY A 212 -17.42 -9.84 -2.01
N ASN A 213 -16.36 -10.18 -1.26
CA ASN A 213 -16.44 -10.43 0.17
C ASN A 213 -16.88 -9.19 0.96
N LEU A 214 -16.50 -7.98 0.56
CA LEU A 214 -16.99 -6.74 1.17
C LEU A 214 -18.52 -6.66 1.16
N LEU A 215 -19.19 -7.15 0.11
CA LEU A 215 -20.66 -7.15 0.03
C LEU A 215 -21.32 -8.16 0.98
N SER A 216 -20.57 -9.10 1.56
CA SER A 216 -21.10 -9.99 2.61
C SER A 216 -21.30 -9.29 3.95
N TYR A 217 -20.68 -8.12 4.16
CA TYR A 217 -20.86 -7.30 5.36
C TYR A 217 -22.13 -6.45 5.24
N PRO A 218 -23.15 -6.62 6.13
CA PRO A 218 -24.43 -5.92 5.99
C PRO A 218 -24.29 -4.39 5.98
N PHE A 219 -23.43 -3.83 6.84
CA PHE A 219 -23.21 -2.38 6.95
C PHE A 219 -22.46 -1.77 5.74
N VAL A 220 -21.72 -2.59 4.98
CA VAL A 220 -21.11 -2.17 3.71
C VAL A 220 -22.18 -2.17 2.64
N ARG A 221 -22.87 -3.30 2.47
CA ARG A 221 -23.94 -3.47 1.47
C ARG A 221 -25.00 -2.38 1.58
N GLU A 222 -25.45 -2.09 2.81
CA GLU A 222 -26.44 -1.04 3.06
C GLU A 222 -25.98 0.33 2.52
N ARG A 223 -24.72 0.71 2.76
CA ARG A 223 -24.19 2.00 2.29
C ARG A 223 -23.97 2.04 0.79
N VAL A 224 -23.55 0.92 0.18
CA VAL A 224 -23.41 0.81 -1.28
C VAL A 224 -24.77 1.01 -1.95
N VAL A 225 -25.80 0.29 -1.50
CA VAL A 225 -27.18 0.42 -2.03
C VAL A 225 -27.72 1.85 -1.88
N LYS A 226 -27.33 2.55 -0.82
CA LYS A 226 -27.70 3.96 -0.59
C LYS A 226 -26.81 4.98 -1.34
N ASN A 227 -25.90 4.53 -2.20
CA ASN A 227 -24.90 5.37 -2.89
C ASN A 227 -24.07 6.25 -1.93
N LYS A 228 -23.82 5.76 -0.70
CA LYS A 228 -22.99 6.45 0.32
C LYS A 228 -21.58 5.88 0.43
N LEU A 229 -21.30 4.79 -0.27
CA LEU A 229 -20.02 4.08 -0.19
C LEU A 229 -19.71 3.46 -1.56
N ALA A 230 -18.59 3.85 -2.15
CA ALA A 230 -18.06 3.24 -3.37
C ALA A 230 -17.01 2.17 -3.04
N ILE A 231 -17.00 1.07 -3.80
CA ILE A 231 -16.03 -0.02 -3.65
C ILE A 231 -15.16 -0.08 -4.91
N ARG A 232 -13.84 0.01 -4.74
CA ARG A 232 -12.85 0.01 -5.83
C ARG A 232 -11.77 -1.02 -5.61
N GLY A 233 -11.34 -1.63 -6.70
CA GLY A 233 -10.16 -2.47 -6.76
C GLY A 233 -9.03 -1.74 -7.47
N ALA A 234 -7.80 -2.02 -7.08
CA ALA A 234 -6.63 -1.54 -7.79
C ALA A 234 -5.52 -2.59 -7.82
N HIS A 235 -4.60 -2.42 -8.77
CA HIS A 235 -3.37 -3.21 -8.86
C HIS A 235 -2.19 -2.27 -9.10
N TYR A 236 -1.24 -2.26 -8.17
CA TYR A 236 0.01 -1.52 -8.26
C TYR A 236 1.14 -2.44 -8.75
N ASP A 237 1.61 -2.19 -9.96
CA ASP A 237 2.79 -2.86 -10.51
C ASP A 237 4.03 -1.99 -10.24
N PHE A 238 4.79 -2.34 -9.19
CA PHE A 238 6.03 -1.64 -8.87
C PHE A 238 7.21 -2.03 -9.76
N VAL A 239 7.08 -3.11 -10.55
CA VAL A 239 8.11 -3.50 -11.52
C VAL A 239 8.05 -2.56 -12.72
N LYS A 240 6.83 -2.19 -13.15
CA LYS A 240 6.59 -1.30 -14.30
C LYS A 240 6.27 0.13 -13.90
N GLY A 241 6.03 0.40 -12.62
CA GLY A 241 5.61 1.72 -12.12
C GLY A 241 4.20 2.12 -12.57
N THR A 242 3.28 1.16 -12.70
CA THR A 242 1.91 1.42 -13.18
C THR A 242 0.86 1.16 -12.11
N PHE A 243 -0.27 1.86 -12.16
CA PHE A 243 -1.38 1.68 -11.24
C PHE A 243 -2.69 1.56 -12.01
N ALA A 244 -3.33 0.39 -11.95
CA ALA A 244 -4.64 0.14 -12.55
C ALA A 244 -5.74 0.27 -11.48
N LEU A 245 -6.84 0.97 -11.80
CA LEU A 245 -7.97 1.20 -10.89
C LEU A 245 -9.27 0.79 -11.59
N TRP A 246 -10.17 0.13 -10.87
CA TRP A 246 -11.51 -0.20 -11.32
C TRP A 246 -12.54 -0.08 -10.19
N GLU A 247 -13.81 0.05 -10.55
CA GLU A 247 -14.92 0.22 -9.63
C GLU A 247 -15.89 -0.95 -9.73
N LEU A 248 -16.43 -1.39 -8.59
CA LEU A 248 -17.47 -2.41 -8.54
C LEU A 248 -18.84 -1.74 -8.79
N ASP A 249 -19.40 -1.94 -9.98
CA ASP A 249 -20.75 -1.47 -10.30
C ASP A 249 -21.82 -2.39 -9.68
N PHE A 250 -22.24 -2.08 -8.45
CA PHE A 250 -23.30 -2.80 -7.75
C PHE A 250 -24.64 -2.06 -7.86
N LYS A 251 -25.48 -2.49 -8.82
CA LYS A 251 -26.84 -1.98 -8.99
C LYS A 251 -27.87 -3.01 -8.52
N THR A 252 -28.71 -2.63 -7.57
CA THR A 252 -29.94 -3.36 -7.27
C THR A 252 -31.03 -2.88 -8.22
N THR A 253 -31.39 -3.70 -9.22
CA THR A 253 -32.59 -3.46 -10.00
C THR A 253 -33.78 -4.03 -9.22
N PRO A 254 -34.79 -3.23 -8.84
CA PRO A 254 -36.01 -3.78 -8.25
C PRO A 254 -36.61 -4.77 -9.24
N ALA A 255 -36.85 -6.01 -8.80
CA ALA A 255 -37.70 -6.92 -9.58
C ALA A 255 -39.07 -6.26 -9.69
N PHE A 256 -39.58 -6.11 -10.92
CA PHE A 256 -40.90 -5.55 -11.18
C PHE A 256 -41.90 -6.14 -10.19
N ALA A 257 -42.54 -5.27 -9.38
CA ALA A 257 -43.68 -5.65 -8.57
C ALA A 257 -44.78 -6.05 -9.56
N LEU A 258 -44.97 -7.35 -9.76
CA LEU A 258 -46.20 -7.86 -10.34
C LEU A 258 -47.31 -7.50 -9.34
N SER A 259 -48.12 -6.52 -9.75
CA SER A 259 -49.36 -6.08 -9.11
C SER A 259 -50.33 -7.23 -8.92
#